data_AF-C1HBY0-F1
#
_entry.id   AF-C1HBY0-F1
#
_cell.length_a   1.000
_cell.length_b   1.000
_cell.length_c   1.000
_cell.angle_alpha   90.00
_cell.angle_beta   90.00
_cell.angle_gamma   90.00
#
_symmetry.space_group_name_H-M   'P 1'
#
loop_
_entity.id
_entity.type
_entity.pdbx_description
1 polymer ?
#
loop_
_entity_poly.entity_id
_entity_poly.type
_entity_poly.pdbx_seq_one_letter_code
_entity_poly.pdbx_strand_id
1 'polypeptide(L)'
;MHQQIGTSSPSVSQQIADVQRLVEKSGVKYVMHSAGTTLEGSWDAVFAVIGQAHTMLHSEGIVRIQTDIRVGSRTDKVQRMEDKVAVVEKLLGKS
;
A
#
# COMPACT_ATOMS: atom_id res chain seq x y z
N MET A 1 -4.36 -21.91 26.56
CA MET A 1 -4.88 -21.88 25.18
C MET A 1 -3.87 -21.16 24.31
N HIS A 2 -3.20 -21.84 23.38
CA HIS A 2 -2.42 -21.15 22.34
C HIS A 2 -3.43 -20.52 21.38
N GLN A 3 -3.65 -19.22 21.51
CA GLN A 3 -4.56 -18.48 20.64
C GLN A 3 -3.86 -18.32 19.28
N GLN A 4 -4.46 -18.88 18.23
CA GLN A 4 -3.93 -18.78 16.88
C GLN A 4 -3.98 -17.30 16.46
N ILE A 5 -2.81 -16.69 16.25
CA ILE A 5 -2.71 -15.34 15.70
C ILE A 5 -2.83 -15.47 14.18
N GLY A 6 -3.96 -15.07 13.61
CA GLY A 6 -4.16 -15.02 12.16
C GLY A 6 -5.55 -15.44 11.70
N THR A 7 -5.77 -15.42 10.39
CA THR A 7 -6.94 -15.98 9.71
C THR A 7 -7.00 -17.50 9.82
N SER A 8 -8.17 -18.10 9.59
CA SER A 8 -8.34 -19.57 9.57
C SER A 8 -7.58 -20.27 8.42
N SER A 9 -7.04 -19.49 7.49
CA SER A 9 -6.27 -19.93 6.33
C SER A 9 -5.03 -19.04 6.14
N PRO A 10 -3.89 -19.59 5.66
CA PRO A 10 -2.72 -18.78 5.32
C PRO A 10 -2.92 -17.90 4.07
N SER A 11 -3.97 -18.15 3.28
CA SER A 11 -4.27 -17.33 2.10
C SER A 11 -4.95 -16.03 2.52
N VAL A 12 -4.37 -14.90 2.07
CA VAL A 12 -4.88 -13.54 2.33
C VAL A 12 -5.28 -12.81 1.03
N SER A 13 -5.37 -13.53 -0.09
CA SER A 13 -5.61 -12.92 -1.41
C SER A 13 -6.93 -12.16 -1.49
N GLN A 14 -7.95 -12.60 -0.74
CA GLN A 14 -9.25 -11.91 -0.69
C GLN A 14 -9.10 -10.55 0.00
N GLN A 15 -8.46 -10.53 1.18
CA GLN A 15 -8.19 -9.29 1.92
C GLN A 15 -7.34 -8.32 1.09
N ILE A 16 -6.33 -8.82 0.37
CA ILE A 16 -5.53 -8.00 -0.56
C ILE A 16 -6.41 -7.40 -1.66
N ALA A 17 -7.32 -8.18 -2.25
CA ALA A 17 -8.23 -7.69 -3.28
C ALA A 17 -9.19 -6.61 -2.76
N ASP A 18 -9.70 -6.76 -1.54
CA ASP A 18 -10.60 -5.77 -0.92
C ASP A 18 -9.85 -4.46 -0.60
N VAL A 19 -8.62 -4.56 -0.07
CA VAL A 19 -7.74 -3.39 0.13
C VAL A 19 -7.44 -2.70 -1.20
N GLN A 20 -7.18 -3.46 -2.26
CA GLN A 20 -6.87 -2.89 -3.57
C GLN A 20 -8.07 -2.15 -4.16
N ARG A 21 -9.30 -2.66 -3.98
CA ARG A 21 -10.53 -1.96 -4.38
C ARG A 21 -10.75 -0.67 -3.60
N LEU A 22 -10.40 -0.66 -2.31
CA LEU A 22 -10.44 0.55 -1.49
C LEU A 22 -9.44 1.60 -2.01
N VAL A 23 -8.21 1.18 -2.31
CA VAL A 23 -7.18 2.05 -2.89
C VAL A 23 -7.67 2.65 -4.21
N GLU A 24 -8.23 1.83 -5.11
CA GLU A 24 -8.77 2.30 -6.41
C GLU A 24 -9.86 3.37 -6.23
N LYS A 25 -10.75 3.19 -5.26
CA LYS A 25 -11.82 4.15 -4.95
C LYS A 25 -11.33 5.44 -4.28
N SER A 26 -10.14 5.44 -3.69
CA SER A 26 -9.63 6.58 -2.92
C SER A 26 -9.26 7.79 -3.77
N GLY A 27 -9.00 7.60 -5.07
CA GLY A 27 -8.44 8.62 -5.95
C GLY A 27 -6.96 8.93 -5.70
N VAL A 28 -6.32 8.32 -4.70
CA VAL A 28 -4.87 8.37 -4.50
C VAL A 28 -4.20 7.59 -5.62
N LYS A 29 -3.18 8.17 -6.25
CA LYS A 29 -2.45 7.50 -7.32
C LYS A 29 -1.71 6.29 -6.74
N TYR A 30 -1.78 5.16 -7.43
CA TYR A 30 -1.21 3.92 -6.94
C TYR A 30 -0.56 3.07 -8.04
N VAL A 31 0.37 2.22 -7.63
CA VAL A 31 0.91 1.13 -8.45
C VAL A 31 1.00 -0.13 -7.58
N MET A 32 0.22 -1.15 -7.92
CA MET A 32 0.27 -2.46 -7.26
C MET A 32 1.41 -3.30 -7.84
N HIS A 33 2.13 -4.02 -6.99
CA HIS A 33 3.17 -4.98 -7.37
C HIS A 33 3.12 -6.21 -6.45
N SER A 34 4.00 -7.19 -6.69
CA SER A 34 3.97 -8.49 -5.99
C SER A 34 4.14 -8.43 -4.46
N ALA A 35 4.63 -7.32 -3.92
CA ALA A 35 5.00 -7.18 -2.51
C ALA A 35 4.29 -6.01 -1.82
N GLY A 36 3.24 -5.46 -2.45
CA GLY A 36 2.46 -4.36 -1.90
C GLY A 36 1.98 -3.39 -2.96
N THR A 37 1.56 -2.22 -2.50
CA THR A 37 1.06 -1.14 -3.35
C THR A 37 1.81 0.14 -3.00
N THR A 38 2.42 0.75 -4.00
CA THR A 38 2.99 2.10 -3.87
C THR A 38 1.85 3.12 -3.98
N LEU A 39 1.79 4.06 -3.05
CA LEU A 39 0.83 5.17 -3.03
C LEU A 39 1.56 6.50 -3.19
N GLU A 40 0.98 7.42 -3.96
CA GLU A 40 1.51 8.77 -4.19
C GLU A 40 0.40 9.81 -3.99
N GLY A 41 0.65 10.80 -3.13
CA GLY A 41 -0.29 11.86 -2.83
C GLY A 41 0.15 12.70 -1.63
N SER A 42 -0.75 13.53 -1.12
CA SER A 42 -0.53 14.23 0.15
C SER A 42 -0.42 13.24 1.31
N TRP A 43 0.30 13.61 2.36
CA TRP A 43 0.43 12.84 3.60
C TRP A 43 -0.93 12.34 4.12
N ASP A 44 -1.89 13.26 4.31
CA ASP A 44 -3.18 12.93 4.89
C ASP A 44 -3.99 11.96 4.02
N ALA A 45 -4.04 12.20 2.71
CA ALA A 45 -4.75 11.30 1.79
C ALA A 45 -4.16 9.88 1.77
N VAL A 46 -2.83 9.75 1.72
CA VAL A 46 -2.16 8.43 1.70
C VAL A 46 -2.42 7.67 3.00
N PHE A 47 -2.21 8.32 4.16
CA PHE A 47 -2.40 7.66 5.45
C PHE A 47 -3.87 7.42 5.78
N ALA A 48 -4.79 8.24 5.28
CA ALA A 48 -6.23 7.98 5.39
C ALA A 48 -6.61 6.66 4.72
N VAL A 49 -6.10 6.38 3.51
CA VAL A 49 -6.36 5.11 2.80
C VAL A 49 -5.81 3.92 3.59
N ILE A 50 -4.62 4.03 4.18
CA ILE A 50 -4.03 2.98 5.01
C ILE A 50 -4.89 2.71 6.25
N GLY A 51 -5.35 3.76 6.94
CA GLY A 51 -6.23 3.62 8.10
C GLY A 51 -7.60 3.03 7.74
N GLN A 52 -8.16 3.43 6.60
CA GLN A 52 -9.41 2.87 6.07
C GLN A 52 -9.26 1.37 5.75
N ALA A 53 -8.10 0.96 5.20
CA ALA A 53 -7.83 -0.44 4.92
C ALA A 53 -7.83 -1.29 6.20
N HIS A 54 -7.19 -0.80 7.27
CA HIS A 54 -7.23 -1.46 8.59
C HIS A 54 -8.65 -1.54 9.14
N THR A 55 -9.38 -0.43 9.10
CA THR A 55 -10.76 -0.35 9.61
C THR A 55 -11.69 -1.32 8.88
N MET A 56 -11.58 -1.38 7.56
CA MET A 56 -12.37 -2.28 6.71
C MET A 56 -12.08 -3.75 7.03
N LEU A 57 -10.81 -4.16 7.08
CA LEU A 57 -10.46 -5.55 7.39
C LEU A 57 -10.86 -5.94 8.82
N HIS A 58 -10.78 -5.03 9.79
CA HIS A 58 -11.33 -5.27 11.12
C HIS A 58 -12.84 -5.48 11.09
N SER A 59 -13.59 -4.74 10.26
CA SER A 59 -15.03 -4.94 10.09
C SER A 59 -15.39 -6.30 9.46
N GLU A 60 -14.45 -6.92 8.74
CA GLU A 60 -14.56 -8.27 8.18
C GLU A 60 -14.14 -9.38 9.16
N GLY A 61 -13.82 -9.01 10.41
CA GLY A 61 -13.46 -9.95 11.46
C GLY A 61 -11.96 -10.29 11.55
N ILE A 62 -11.10 -9.62 10.78
CA ILE A 62 -9.64 -9.78 10.93
C ILE A 62 -9.22 -9.14 12.24
N VAL A 63 -8.76 -9.94 13.20
CA VAL A 63 -8.48 -9.46 14.57
C VAL A 63 -7.17 -8.66 14.66
N ARG A 64 -6.18 -8.98 13.83
CA ARG A 64 -4.86 -8.33 13.85
C ARG A 64 -4.34 -8.13 12.45
N ILE A 65 -3.90 -6.91 12.16
CA ILE A 65 -3.35 -6.49 10.87
C ILE A 65 -1.94 -5.95 11.13
N GLN A 66 -1.01 -6.32 10.27
CA GLN A 66 0.34 -5.74 10.24
C GLN A 66 0.55 -5.12 8.86
N THR A 67 1.08 -3.90 8.84
CA THR A 67 1.47 -3.21 7.61
C THR A 67 2.90 -2.72 7.75
N ASP A 68 3.72 -3.00 6.74
CA ASP A 68 5.03 -2.38 6.56
C ASP A 68 4.88 -1.18 5.63
N ILE A 69 5.40 -0.02 6.03
CA ILE A 69 5.30 1.22 5.27
C ILE A 69 6.69 1.78 5.09
N ARG A 70 7.11 1.91 3.83
CA ARG A 70 8.26 2.73 3.45
C ARG A 70 7.76 4.03 2.83
N VAL A 71 7.88 5.12 3.57
CA VAL A 71 7.39 6.45 3.19
C VAL A 71 8.55 7.45 3.06
N GLY A 72 8.45 8.36 2.11
CA GLY A 72 9.40 9.46 1.94
C GLY A 72 8.68 10.74 1.55
N SER A 73 9.14 11.86 2.08
CA SER A 73 8.75 13.21 1.68
C SER A 73 10.01 14.04 1.40
N ARG A 74 9.87 15.11 0.63
CA ARG A 74 10.98 16.00 0.27
C ARG A 74 10.48 17.41 -0.01
N THR A 75 11.33 18.42 0.17
CA THR A 75 10.99 19.84 0.00
C THR A 75 11.76 20.52 -1.14
N ASP A 76 12.75 19.85 -1.73
CA ASP A 76 13.64 20.42 -2.76
C ASP A 76 13.06 20.33 -4.18
N LYS A 77 12.19 19.34 -4.45
CA LYS A 77 11.48 19.19 -5.73
C LYS A 77 10.25 18.30 -5.59
N VAL A 78 9.29 18.49 -6.50
CA VAL A 78 8.22 17.52 -6.74
C VAL A 78 8.79 16.38 -7.59
N GLN A 79 8.65 15.14 -7.13
CA GLN A 79 9.08 13.94 -7.86
C GLN A 79 8.01 12.87 -7.75
N ARG A 80 7.60 12.31 -8.89
CA ARG A 80 6.65 11.19 -8.94
C ARG A 80 7.39 9.85 -8.86
N MET A 81 6.67 8.78 -8.53
CA MET A 81 7.21 7.43 -8.45
C MET A 81 7.75 6.94 -9.80
N GLU A 82 7.13 7.31 -10.91
CA GLU A 82 7.61 6.99 -12.26
C GLU A 82 8.91 7.74 -12.56
N ASP A 83 9.05 9.00 -12.14
CA ASP A 83 10.29 9.76 -12.30
C ASP A 83 11.44 9.07 -11.56
N LYS A 84 11.15 8.47 -10.40
CA LYS A 84 12.15 7.73 -9.61
C LYS A 84 12.61 6.47 -10.34
N VAL A 85 11.70 5.74 -10.98
CA VAL A 85 12.02 4.55 -11.79
C VAL A 85 12.81 4.95 -13.04
N ALA A 86 12.34 5.96 -13.78
CA ALA A 86 12.98 6.43 -15.02
C ALA A 86 14.43 6.89 -14.81
N VAL A 87 14.72 7.56 -13.68
CA VAL A 87 16.11 7.93 -13.33
C VAL A 87 17.00 6.69 -13.19
N VAL A 88 16.51 5.64 -12.52
CA VAL A 88 17.27 4.39 -12.36
C VAL A 88 17.42 3.69 -13.71
N GLU A 89 16.38 3.61 -14.53
CA GLU A 89 16.44 3.00 -15.86
C GLU A 89 17.45 3.70 -16.78
N LYS A 90 17.48 5.03 -16.75
CA LYS A 90 18.50 5.82 -17.45
C LYS A 90 19.92 5.49 -16.96
N LEU A 91 20.12 5.38 -15.64
CA LEU A 91 21.42 4.99 -15.07
C LEU A 91 21.81 3.55 -15.44
N LEU A 92 20.84 2.68 -15.67
CA LEU A 92 21.04 1.31 -16.15
C LEU A 92 21.22 1.22 -17.69
N GLY A 93 21.14 2.34 -18.41
CA GLY A 93 21.25 2.37 -19.87
C GLY A 93 20.06 1.71 -20.59
N LYS A 94 18.88 1.67 -19.98
CA LYS A 94 17.66 1.08 -20.55
C LYS A 94 16.82 2.08 -21.37
N SER A 95 17.45 3.10 -21.93
CA SER A 95 16.81 4.19 -22.67
C SER A 95 17.43 4.39 -24.04
#